data_AF-A0A7K2MQ65-F1
#
_entry.id   AF-A0A7K2MQ65-F1
#
_cell.length_a   1.000
_cell.length_b   1.000
_cell.length_c   1.000
_cell.angle_alpha   90.00
_cell.angle_beta   90.00
_cell.angle_gamma   90.00
#
_symmetry.space_group_name_H-M   'P 1'
#
loop_
_entity.id
_entity.type
_entity.pdbx_description
1 polymer ?
#
loop_
_entity_poly.entity_id
_entity_poly.type
_entity_poly.pdbx_seq_one_letter_code
_entity_poly.pdbx_strand_id
1 'polypeptide(L)' 'MSRRAVVVGAGLAGMLAAAVLADAGVAEVVVVDRDELPDGPRRRRGL' A
#
# COMPACT_ATOMS: atom_id res chain seq x y z
N MET A 1 12.82 -18.14 -1.21
CA MET A 1 12.93 -16.73 -0.78
C MET A 1 11.59 -16.07 -1.05
N SER A 2 10.84 -15.68 0.00
CA SER A 2 9.60 -14.93 -0.17
C SER A 2 9.92 -13.53 -0.71
N ARG A 3 9.16 -13.06 -1.69
CA ARG A 3 9.37 -11.74 -2.30
C ARG A 3 8.67 -10.68 -1.44
N ARG A 4 9.40 -9.62 -1.04
CA ARG A 4 8.88 -8.45 -0.33
C ARG A 4 8.87 -7.24 -1.25
N ALA A 5 7.86 -6.38 -1.13
CA ALA A 5 7.79 -5.11 -1.81
C ALA A 5 7.55 -3.96 -0.81
N VAL A 6 8.14 -2.80 -1.10
CA VAL A 6 7.88 -1.55 -0.37
C VAL A 6 7.30 -0.54 -1.34
N VAL A 7 6.15 0.04 -0.99
CA VAL A 7 5.51 1.12 -1.74
C VAL A 7 5.63 2.40 -0.92
N VAL A 8 6.21 3.45 -1.52
CA VAL A 8 6.37 4.75 -0.87
C VAL A 8 5.27 5.69 -1.37
N GLY A 9 4.39 6.09 -0.44
CA GLY A 9 3.18 6.87 -0.68
C GLY A 9 1.91 6.00 -0.62
N ALA A 10 0.98 6.38 0.25
CA ALA A 10 -0.34 5.76 0.46
C ALA A 10 -1.48 6.60 -0.14
N GLY A 11 -1.19 7.35 -1.22
CA GLY A 11 -2.19 7.97 -2.09
C GLY A 11 -2.76 6.97 -3.09
N LEU A 12 -3.63 7.45 -4.00
CA LEU A 12 -4.34 6.59 -4.96
C LEU A 12 -3.41 5.65 -5.74
N ALA A 13 -2.33 6.20 -6.32
CA ALA A 13 -1.38 5.43 -7.10
C ALA A 13 -0.67 4.35 -6.28
N GLY A 14 -0.23 4.70 -5.06
CA GLY A 14 0.47 3.75 -4.19
C GLY A 14 -0.42 2.64 -3.68
N MET A 15 -1.66 2.95 -3.28
CA MET A 15 -2.61 1.93 -2.82
C MET A 15 -3.05 1.00 -3.96
N LEU A 16 -3.23 1.51 -5.18
CA LEU A 16 -3.48 0.67 -6.36
C LEU A 16 -2.27 -0.22 -6.68
N ALA A 17 -1.05 0.31 -6.62
CA ALA A 17 0.16 -0.49 -6.82
C ALA A 17 0.28 -1.59 -5.74
N ALA A 18 0.00 -1.26 -4.47
CA ALA A 18 0.02 -2.20 -3.38
C ALA A 18 -1.01 -3.33 -3.58
N ALA A 19 -2.22 -2.98 -4.03
CA ALA A 19 -3.26 -3.96 -4.36
C ALA A 19 -2.81 -4.91 -5.49
N VAL A 20 -2.25 -4.37 -6.58
CA VAL A 20 -1.74 -5.19 -7.70
C VAL A 20 -0.59 -6.11 -7.25
N LEU A 21 0.31 -5.63 -6.39
CA LEU A 21 1.41 -6.45 -5.87
C LEU A 21 0.91 -7.59 -4.97
N ALA A 22 -0.10 -7.33 -4.14
CA ALA A 22 -0.75 -8.34 -3.33
C ALA A 22 -1.42 -9.42 -4.22
N ASP A 23 -2.18 -9.00 -5.23
CA ASP A 23 -2.81 -9.91 -6.20
C ASP A 23 -1.79 -10.71 -7.02
N ALA A 24 -0.61 -10.13 -7.30
CA ALA A 24 0.48 -10.80 -8.00
C ALA A 24 1.22 -11.86 -7.14
N GLY A 25 0.81 -12.06 -5.89
CA GLY A 25 1.40 -13.08 -5.00
C GLY A 25 2.69 -12.64 -4.32
N VAL A 26 2.93 -11.33 -4.17
CA VAL A 26 4.01 -10.84 -3.31
C VAL A 26 3.65 -11.17 -1.87
N ALA A 27 4.55 -11.91 -1.19
CA ALA A 27 4.27 -12.45 0.14
C ALA A 27 4.00 -11.36 1.19
N GLU A 28 4.59 -10.18 1.01
CA GLU A 28 4.37 -9.04 1.89
C GLU A 28 4.62 -7.72 1.15
N VAL A 29 3.67 -6.81 1.30
CA VAL A 29 3.70 -5.48 0.73
C VAL A 29 3.62 -4.48 1.88
N VAL A 30 4.68 -3.70 2.08
CA VAL A 30 4.74 -2.65 3.09
C VAL A 30 4.49 -1.32 2.42
N VAL A 31 3.44 -0.61 2.84
CA VAL A 31 3.16 0.76 2.38
C VAL A 31 3.65 1.72 3.44
N VAL A 32 4.49 2.68 3.03
CA VAL A 32 5.02 3.73 3.91
C VAL A 32 4.56 5.08 3.39
N ASP A 33 3.99 5.89 4.25
CA ASP A 33 3.64 7.28 3.95
C ASP A 33 4.26 8.20 5.01
N ARG A 34 4.38 9.48 4.67
CA ARG A 34 4.82 10.52 5.61
C ARG A 34 3.72 10.81 6.63
N ASP A 35 2.46 10.81 6.18
CA ASP A 35 1.32 11.11 7.02
C ASP A 35 0.84 9.84 7.76
N GLU A 36 0.22 10.01 8.93
CA GLU A 36 -0.32 8.88 9.69
C GLU A 36 -1.41 8.16 8.91
N LEU A 37 -1.32 6.83 8.87
CA LEU A 37 -2.30 5.98 8.20
C LEU A 37 -3.44 5.65 9.17
N PRO A 38 -4.70 5.62 8.70
CA PRO A 38 -5.80 5.19 9.54
C PRO A 38 -5.70 3.70 9.86
N ASP A 39 -6.27 3.29 10.99
CA ASP A 39 -6.34 1.88 11.42
C ASP A 39 -7.19 0.98 10.50
N GLY A 40 -7.79 1.53 9.45
CA GLY A 40 -8.62 0.79 8.51
C GLY A 40 -9.13 1.62 7.34
N PRO A 41 -9.95 1.03 6.46
CA PRO A 41 -10.48 1.69 5.28
C PRO A 41 -11.43 2.81 5.68
N ARG A 42 -10.96 4.05 5.51
CA ARG A 42 -11.70 5.29 5.76
C ARG A 42 -11.54 6.19 4.55
N ARG A 43 -12.54 7.04 4.29
CA ARG A 43 -12.41 8.10 3.28
C ARG A 43 -11.23 9.00 3.66
N ARG A 44 -10.37 9.29 2.68
CA ARG A 44 -9.26 10.23 2.82
C ARG A 44 -9.29 11.22 1.65
N ARG A 45 -8.75 12.41 1.85
CA ARG A 45 -8.62 13.35 0.73
C ARG A 45 -7.63 12.77 -0.28
N GLY A 46 -8.12 12.35 -1.44
CA GLY A 46 -7.30 11.66 -2.45
C GLY A 46 -7.33 10.12 -2.37
N LEU A 47 -8.17 9.53 -1.51
CA LEU A 47 -8.46 8.09 -1.44
C LEU A 47 -9.93 7.79 -1.06
#